data_AF-A0A060C1Q9-F1
#
_entry.id   AF-A0A060C1Q9-F1
#
_cell.length_a   1.000
_cell.length_b   1.000
_cell.length_c   1.000
_cell.angle_alpha   90.00
_cell.angle_beta   90.00
_cell.angle_gamma   90.00
#
_symmetry.space_group_name_H-M   'P 1'
#
loop_
_entity.id
_entity.type
_entity.pdbx_description
1 polymer ?
#
loop_
_entity_poly.entity_id
_entity_poly.type
_entity_poly.pdbx_seq_one_letter_code
_entity_poly.pdbx_strand_id
1 'polypeptide(L)'
;GSNTYTGYMMSDYLEPNAVASGTINTDNVILHQSTDVTSTTLCTIPINTQVDILSVNNGWYEINYNDQTGYVEPAYITTETDSSCIGYGTVTADSLNLRESASLDSTALATIPEGVTFQITSNDTDGWYS
;
A
#
# COMPACT_ATOMS: atom_id res chain seq x y z
N GLY A 1 4.17 24.72 -6.21
CA GLY A 1 2.77 24.47 -6.60
C GLY A 1 2.66 23.00 -6.85
N SER A 2 2.16 22.25 -5.87
CA SER A 2 1.98 20.82 -5.98
C SER A 2 0.64 20.61 -6.68
N ASN A 3 0.66 20.30 -7.97
CA ASN A 3 -0.55 19.93 -8.69
C ASN A 3 -0.86 18.48 -8.32
N THR A 4 -1.74 18.30 -7.35
CA THR A 4 -2.28 16.97 -7.04
C THR A 4 -3.32 16.64 -8.10
N TYR A 5 -3.03 15.64 -8.93
CA TYR A 5 -3.98 15.11 -9.91
C TYR A 5 -4.54 13.79 -9.36
N THR A 6 -5.86 13.71 -9.22
CA THR A 6 -6.58 12.46 -8.89
C THR A 6 -7.03 11.83 -10.21
N GLY A 7 -6.80 10.53 -10.39
CA GLY A 7 -7.15 9.83 -11.64
C GLY A 7 -6.76 8.35 -11.59
N TYR A 8 -7.06 7.62 -12.65
CA TYR A 8 -6.96 6.17 -12.71
C TYR A 8 -5.71 5.68 -13.46
N MET A 9 -5.07 4.61 -12.99
CA MET A 9 -3.90 3.95 -13.57
C MET A 9 -4.04 2.43 -13.62
N MET A 10 -3.48 1.79 -14.66
CA MET A 10 -3.62 0.34 -14.87
C MET A 10 -2.74 -0.48 -13.91
N SER A 11 -3.30 -1.53 -13.30
CA SER A 11 -2.68 -2.31 -12.23
C SER A 11 -1.47 -3.13 -12.63
N ASP A 12 -1.42 -3.60 -13.88
CA ASP A 12 -0.36 -4.49 -14.39
C ASP A 12 1.03 -3.83 -14.44
N TYR A 13 1.09 -2.51 -14.27
CA TYR A 13 2.32 -1.70 -14.33
C TYR A 13 2.69 -1.07 -12.99
N LEU A 14 2.10 -1.58 -11.91
CA LEU A 14 2.41 -1.15 -10.55
C LEU A 14 2.98 -2.32 -9.77
N GLU A 15 4.14 -2.11 -9.14
CA GLU A 15 4.49 -2.90 -7.97
C GLU A 15 3.85 -2.25 -6.74
N PRO A 16 3.15 -3.03 -5.88
CA PRO A 16 2.63 -2.50 -4.63
C PRO A 16 3.81 -2.20 -3.70
N ASN A 17 4.27 -0.95 -3.76
CA ASN A 17 4.93 -0.34 -2.62
C ASN A 17 3.87 -0.19 -1.51
N ALA A 18 4.32 -0.18 -0.25
CA ALA A 18 3.49 -0.17 0.95
C ALA A 18 2.09 0.40 0.71
N VAL A 19 1.04 -0.36 0.94
CA VAL A 19 -0.33 0.13 0.80
C VAL A 19 -0.72 1.20 1.82
N ALA A 20 -0.06 1.25 2.97
CA ALA A 20 -0.22 2.30 3.96
C ALA A 20 1.01 2.33 4.88
N SER A 21 1.17 3.40 5.64
CA SER A 21 2.08 3.42 6.79
C SER A 21 1.27 3.30 8.08
N GLY A 22 1.88 2.70 9.09
CA GLY A 22 1.31 2.62 10.42
C GLY A 22 2.37 2.73 11.49
N THR A 23 1.92 3.07 12.69
CA THR A 23 2.75 3.08 13.88
C THR A 23 2.29 1.98 14.82
N ILE A 24 3.23 1.15 15.27
CA ILE A 24 2.97 0.13 16.29
C ILE A 24 2.57 0.82 17.59
N ASN A 25 1.38 0.51 18.10
CA ASN A 25 0.76 1.21 19.22
C ASN A 25 0.84 0.45 20.56
N THR A 26 1.43 -0.75 20.55
CA THR A 26 1.54 -1.66 21.69
C THR A 26 2.97 -2.18 21.82
N ASP A 27 3.41 -2.52 23.04
CA ASP A 27 4.75 -3.07 23.29
C ASP A 27 4.93 -4.49 22.72
N ASN A 28 6.07 -4.73 22.06
CA ASN A 28 6.57 -6.05 21.62
C ASN A 28 5.58 -6.84 20.76
N VAL A 29 5.05 -6.21 19.71
CA VAL A 29 4.15 -6.87 18.76
C VAL A 29 4.88 -7.97 18.00
N ILE A 30 4.23 -9.12 17.83
CA ILE A 30 4.82 -10.26 17.13
C ILE A 30 4.55 -10.13 15.63
N LEU A 31 5.60 -10.23 14.83
CA LEU A 31 5.49 -10.43 13.40
C LEU A 31 5.30 -11.93 13.13
N HIS A 32 4.13 -12.31 12.63
CA HIS A 32 3.77 -13.70 12.35
C HIS A 32 4.12 -14.10 10.91
N GLN A 33 4.46 -15.37 10.69
CA GLN A 33 4.76 -15.87 9.35
C GLN A 33 3.51 -16.05 8.48
N SER A 34 2.32 -16.21 9.08
CA SER A 34 1.04 -16.27 8.38
C SER A 34 -0.06 -15.54 9.16
N THR A 35 -1.26 -15.46 8.59
CA THR A 35 -2.46 -14.85 9.20
C THR A 35 -3.07 -15.71 10.33
N ASP A 36 -2.22 -16.14 11.26
CA ASP A 36 -2.56 -17.04 12.37
C ASP A 36 -1.65 -16.69 13.57
N VAL A 37 -2.26 -16.35 14.71
CA VAL A 37 -1.56 -16.03 15.98
C VAL A 37 -0.68 -17.19 16.50
N THR A 38 -0.94 -18.42 16.07
CA THR A 38 -0.15 -19.60 16.44
C THR A 38 0.95 -19.94 15.44
N SER A 39 1.05 -19.18 14.34
CA SER A 39 2.12 -19.37 13.36
C SER A 39 3.49 -18.95 13.91
N THR A 40 4.53 -19.35 13.18
CA THR A 40 5.92 -19.03 13.52
C THR A 40 6.12 -17.55 13.79
N THR A 41 6.71 -17.22 14.94
CA THR A 41 7.21 -15.89 15.23
C THR A 41 8.45 -15.60 14.38
N LEU A 42 8.38 -14.57 13.57
CA LEU A 42 9.50 -14.07 12.77
C LEU A 42 10.40 -13.16 13.61
N CYS A 43 9.79 -12.15 14.25
CA CYS A 43 10.47 -11.23 15.16
C CYS A 43 9.47 -10.52 16.08
N THR A 44 9.99 -9.68 16.98
CA THR A 44 9.20 -8.73 17.76
C THR A 44 9.48 -7.29 17.31
N ILE A 45 8.43 -6.48 17.23
CA ILE A 45 8.45 -5.09 16.78
C ILE A 45 8.19 -4.19 18.00
N PRO A 46 9.10 -3.25 18.31
CA PRO A 46 8.90 -2.31 19.43
C PRO A 46 7.72 -1.35 19.23
N ILE A 47 7.15 -0.85 20.32
CA ILE A 47 6.17 0.25 20.27
C ILE A 47 6.76 1.50 19.62
N ASN A 48 5.92 2.31 18.99
CA ASN A 48 6.26 3.52 18.23
C ASN A 48 7.17 3.27 17.02
N THR A 49 7.30 2.01 16.59
CA THR A 49 7.97 1.67 15.33
C THR A 49 7.04 1.99 14.17
N GLN A 50 7.56 2.72 13.18
CA GLN A 50 6.87 2.94 11.93
C GLN A 50 7.08 1.74 11.01
N VAL A 51 5.99 1.26 10.40
CA VAL A 51 5.98 0.09 9.52
C VAL A 51 5.21 0.40 8.26
N ASP A 52 5.65 -0.24 7.18
CA ASP A 52 5.00 -0.23 5.88
C ASP A 52 4.03 -1.40 5.83
N ILE A 53 2.74 -1.12 5.70
CA ILE A 53 1.70 -2.12 5.45
C ILE A 53 1.72 -2.39 3.96
N LEU A 54 1.91 -3.63 3.51
CA LEU A 54 1.98 -4.03 2.12
C LEU A 54 0.63 -4.52 1.57
N SER A 55 -0.20 -5.14 2.42
CA SER A 55 -1.52 -5.62 2.02
C SER A 55 -2.40 -5.93 3.24
N VAL A 56 -3.68 -6.25 2.99
CA VAL A 56 -4.61 -6.75 4.02
C VAL A 56 -5.08 -8.15 3.62
N ASN A 57 -4.64 -9.17 4.34
CA ASN A 57 -4.92 -10.58 4.05
C ASN A 57 -5.69 -11.22 5.20
N ASN A 58 -6.90 -11.73 4.95
CA ASN A 58 -7.75 -12.37 5.96
C ASN A 58 -7.95 -11.55 7.25
N GLY A 59 -7.99 -10.21 7.13
CA GLY A 59 -8.12 -9.31 8.28
C GLY A 59 -6.81 -9.04 9.04
N TRP A 60 -5.67 -9.46 8.51
CA TRP A 60 -4.33 -9.15 9.00
C TRP A 60 -3.63 -8.15 8.11
N TYR A 61 -2.80 -7.30 8.69
CA TYR A 61 -1.88 -6.45 7.94
C TYR A 61 -0.62 -7.23 7.62
N GLU A 62 -0.35 -7.41 6.34
CA GLU A 62 0.97 -7.79 5.88
C GLU A 62 1.85 -6.55 5.95
N ILE A 63 2.98 -6.62 6.63
CA ILE A 63 3.89 -5.49 6.80
C ILE A 63 5.32 -5.87 6.44
N ASN A 64 6.13 -4.89 6.06
CA ASN A 64 7.57 -5.01 6.00
C ASN A 64 8.21 -4.31 7.20
N TYR A 65 9.09 -5.01 7.91
CA TYR A 65 9.89 -4.46 8.99
C TYR A 65 11.32 -5.01 8.92
N ASN A 66 12.31 -4.13 8.74
CA ASN A 66 13.72 -4.50 8.60
C ASN A 66 13.98 -5.60 7.56
N ASP A 67 13.43 -5.43 6.34
CA ASP A 67 13.52 -6.39 5.24
C ASP A 67 12.87 -7.76 5.53
N GLN A 68 12.01 -7.82 6.55
CA GLN A 68 11.23 -9.01 6.89
C GLN A 68 9.74 -8.73 6.69
N THR A 69 9.14 -9.47 5.76
CA THR A 69 7.69 -9.46 5.52
C THR A 69 6.98 -10.46 6.41
N GLY A 70 5.90 -10.03 7.05
CA GLY A 70 5.04 -10.90 7.86
C GLY A 70 3.71 -10.24 8.21
N TYR A 71 2.98 -10.84 9.13
CA TYR A 71 1.59 -10.48 9.44
C TYR A 71 1.43 -9.98 10.87
N VAL A 72 0.65 -8.92 11.05
CA VAL A 72 0.30 -8.31 12.34
C VAL A 72 -1.21 -8.03 12.37
N GLU A 73 -1.84 -8.22 13.53
CA GLU A 73 -3.27 -7.89 13.69
C GLU A 73 -3.46 -6.37 13.62
N PRO A 74 -4.52 -5.86 12.95
CA PRO A 74 -4.79 -4.44 12.83
C PRO A 74 -4.89 -3.70 14.16
N ALA A 75 -5.31 -4.39 15.23
CA ALA A 75 -5.41 -3.83 16.57
C ALA A 75 -4.08 -3.25 17.09
N TYR A 76 -2.94 -3.76 16.62
CA TYR A 76 -1.61 -3.37 17.09
C TYR A 76 -0.94 -2.27 16.26
N ILE A 77 -1.59 -1.85 15.17
CA ILE A 77 -1.07 -0.82 14.27
C ILE A 77 -2.09 0.32 14.21
N THR A 78 -1.67 1.50 14.66
CA THR A 78 -2.40 2.72 14.36
C THR A 78 -1.99 3.17 12.97
N THR A 79 -2.88 3.00 12.00
CA THR A 79 -2.65 3.45 10.62
C THR A 79 -2.65 4.97 10.56
N GLU A 80 -1.68 5.55 9.85
CA GLU A 80 -1.73 6.97 9.49
C GLU A 80 -2.64 7.12 8.27
N THR A 81 -3.94 6.88 8.46
CA THR A 81 -4.92 7.08 7.38
C THR A 81 -5.23 8.56 7.27
N ASP A 82 -4.74 9.19 6.21
CA ASP A 82 -5.66 10.04 5.45
C ASP A 82 -6.74 9.09 4.93
N SER A 83 -7.99 9.30 5.33
CA SER A 83 -9.10 8.31 5.26
C SER A 83 -9.40 7.78 3.84
N SER A 84 -8.78 8.35 2.81
CA SER A 84 -8.87 7.93 1.42
C SER A 84 -7.68 7.08 0.95
N CYS A 85 -6.58 6.93 1.70
CA CYS A 85 -5.41 6.16 1.29
C CYS A 85 -5.63 4.66 1.50
N ILE A 86 -5.55 3.87 0.43
CA ILE A 86 -5.55 2.41 0.50
C ILE A 86 -4.29 1.79 -0.06
N GLY A 87 -3.38 2.58 -0.63
CA GLY A 87 -2.21 2.07 -1.32
C GLY A 87 -1.12 3.09 -1.58
N TYR A 88 0.10 2.64 -1.94
CA TYR A 88 0.98 3.39 -2.83
C TYR A 88 1.33 2.51 -4.05
N GLY A 89 1.39 3.10 -5.24
CA GLY A 89 1.80 2.42 -6.48
C GLY A 89 3.08 3.02 -7.01
N THR A 90 3.97 2.22 -7.58
CA THR A 90 5.15 2.72 -8.32
C THR A 90 5.10 2.27 -9.76
N VAL A 91 5.28 3.21 -10.67
CA VAL A 91 5.22 2.96 -12.12
C VAL A 91 6.43 2.13 -12.56
N THR A 92 6.20 0.95 -13.12
CA THR A 92 7.26 0.07 -13.66
C THR A 92 7.38 0.13 -15.18
N ALA A 93 6.43 0.78 -15.87
CA ALA A 93 6.52 1.02 -17.31
C ALA A 93 7.33 2.29 -17.60
N ASP A 94 7.97 2.37 -18.78
CA ASP A 94 8.69 3.56 -19.27
C ASP A 94 7.85 4.85 -19.14
N SER A 95 6.54 4.71 -19.34
CA SER A 95 5.55 5.77 -19.08
C SER A 95 4.16 5.19 -18.85
N LEU A 96 3.42 5.74 -17.89
CA LEU A 96 2.04 5.38 -17.58
C LEU A 96 1.12 6.60 -17.64
N ASN A 97 -0.06 6.47 -18.25
CA ASN A 97 -1.02 7.56 -18.32
C ASN A 97 -1.96 7.53 -17.11
N LEU A 98 -2.04 8.66 -16.41
CA LEU A 98 -3.09 8.96 -15.44
C LEU A 98 -4.33 9.44 -16.18
N ARG A 99 -5.48 8.78 -15.99
CA ARG A 99 -6.71 9.07 -16.74
C ARG A 99 -7.83 9.61 -15.86
N GLU A 100 -8.76 10.34 -16.47
CA GLU A 100 -9.93 10.92 -15.79
C GLU A 100 -10.96 9.85 -15.35
N SER A 101 -10.93 8.66 -15.96
CA SER A 101 -11.78 7.52 -15.59
C SER A 101 -11.07 6.20 -15.84
N ALA A 102 -11.51 5.12 -15.20
CA ALA A 102 -11.04 3.74 -15.38
C ALA A 102 -11.38 3.17 -16.78
N SER A 103 -10.84 3.78 -17.84
CA SER A 103 -11.05 3.37 -19.24
C SER A 103 -9.89 3.83 -20.12
N LEU A 104 -9.49 3.00 -21.07
CA LEU A 104 -8.44 3.32 -22.06
C LEU A 104 -8.86 4.43 -23.03
N ASP A 105 -10.16 4.64 -23.21
CA ASP A 105 -10.72 5.68 -24.06
C ASP A 105 -10.87 7.03 -23.32
N SER A 106 -10.60 7.07 -22.01
CA SER A 106 -10.69 8.28 -21.20
C SER A 106 -9.50 9.23 -21.41
N THR A 107 -9.75 10.53 -21.20
CA THR A 107 -8.74 11.60 -21.29
C THR A 107 -7.55 11.31 -20.39
N ALA A 108 -6.34 11.38 -20.94
CA ALA A 108 -5.12 11.36 -20.14
C ALA A 108 -4.91 12.74 -19.50
N LEU A 109 -4.91 12.78 -18.17
CA LEU A 109 -4.65 13.97 -17.36
C LEU A 109 -3.16 14.27 -17.26
N ALA A 110 -2.34 13.21 -17.21
CA ALA A 110 -0.88 13.31 -17.15
C ALA A 110 -0.22 12.01 -17.66
N THR A 111 1.05 12.10 -18.03
CA THR A 111 1.93 10.95 -18.27
C THR A 111 2.98 10.92 -17.17
N ILE A 112 3.07 9.80 -16.47
CA ILE A 112 3.91 9.57 -15.30
C ILE A 112 5.08 8.67 -15.74
N PRO A 113 6.34 9.09 -15.54
CA PRO A 113 7.51 8.29 -15.90
C PRO A 113 7.75 7.14 -14.91
N GLU A 114 8.56 6.16 -15.34
CA GLU A 114 9.03 5.04 -14.53
C GLU A 114 9.64 5.52 -13.18
N GLY A 115 9.39 4.74 -12.12
CA GLY A 115 9.95 4.95 -10.79
C GLY A 115 9.25 6.02 -9.95
N VAL A 116 8.22 6.68 -10.49
CA VAL A 116 7.39 7.60 -9.70
C VAL A 116 6.41 6.82 -8.82
N THR A 117 6.39 7.16 -7.54
CA THR A 117 5.45 6.62 -6.55
C THR A 117 4.27 7.57 -6.34
N PHE A 118 3.07 7.04 -6.18
CA PHE A 118 1.84 7.79 -5.94
C PHE A 118 0.94 7.07 -4.94
N GLN A 119 0.04 7.84 -4.33
CA GLN A 119 -0.97 7.32 -3.41
C GLN A 119 -2.13 6.69 -4.19
N ILE A 120 -2.55 5.50 -3.79
CA ILE A 120 -3.76 4.81 -4.27
C ILE A 120 -4.84 5.02 -3.22
N THR A 121 -6.02 5.40 -3.68
CA THR A 121 -7.23 5.67 -2.94
C THR A 121 -8.40 4.72 -3.24
N SER A 122 -8.38 4.01 -4.37
CA SER A 122 -9.30 2.89 -4.65
C SER A 122 -8.67 1.80 -5.53
N ASN A 123 -9.14 0.56 -5.34
CA ASN A 123 -8.94 -0.53 -6.28
C ASN A 123 -10.29 -0.73 -6.98
N ASP A 124 -10.37 -0.27 -8.22
CA ASP A 124 -11.56 -0.44 -9.01
C ASP A 124 -11.48 -1.73 -9.82
N THR A 125 -12.61 -2.44 -9.88
CA THR A 125 -12.74 -3.64 -10.70
C THR A 125 -12.38 -3.33 -12.15
N ASP A 126 -11.68 -4.26 -12.80
CA ASP A 126 -11.12 -4.19 -14.17
C ASP A 126 -9.68 -3.65 -14.31
N GLY A 127 -8.89 -3.73 -13.23
CA GLY A 127 -7.43 -3.52 -13.30
C GLY A 127 -7.03 -2.05 -13.28
N TRP A 128 -7.78 -1.21 -12.57
CA TRP A 128 -7.48 0.21 -12.39
C TRP A 128 -7.37 0.58 -10.93
N TYR A 129 -6.43 1.48 -10.63
CA TYR A 129 -6.25 2.11 -9.32
C TYR A 129 -6.53 3.60 -9.44
N SER A 130 -7.28 4.20 -8.52
CA SER A 130 -7.33 5.67 -8.31
C SER A 130 -6.66 6.06 -7.01
#